data_AF-A0A8J7PPJ4-F1
#
_entry.id   AF-A0A8J7PPJ4-F1
#
_cell.length_a   1.000
_cell.length_b   1.000
_cell.length_c   1.000
_cell.angle_alpha   90.00
_cell.angle_beta   90.00
_cell.angle_gamma   90.00
#
_symmetry.space_group_name_H-M   'P 1'
#
loop_
_entity.id
_entity.type
_entity.pdbx_description
1 polymer ?
#
loop_
_entity_poly.entity_id
_entity_poly.type
_entity_poly.pdbx_seq_one_letter_code
_entity_poly.pdbx_strand_id
1 'polypeptide(L)'
;MKTVFRKTSLLFGLLFSASIFAAPHFTDIVVSDSKDGDAVETFAPSTTKIFVHAGMAEIEKGAKMTGAWIAVDTHGAAPPNYKIDSADLTADGVVNTATFSLSKPNNGWPVGKYRVELSVDGKVVGKASFAIEADQ
;
A
#
# COMPACT_ATOMS: atom_id res chain seq x y z
N MET A 1 65.25 -35.86 -10.89
CA MET A 1 63.98 -35.96 -11.65
C MET A 1 62.91 -36.46 -10.69
N LYS A 2 62.02 -35.59 -10.19
CA LYS A 2 60.99 -35.94 -9.20
C LYS A 2 59.63 -35.53 -9.73
N THR A 3 58.75 -36.52 -9.81
CA THR A 3 57.43 -36.54 -10.45
C THR A 3 56.48 -35.51 -9.84
N VAL A 4 55.78 -34.77 -10.71
CA VAL A 4 54.76 -33.76 -10.35
C VAL A 4 53.40 -34.45 -10.20
N PHE A 5 52.79 -34.38 -9.01
CA PHE A 5 51.42 -34.82 -8.75
C PHE A 5 50.45 -33.64 -8.91
N ARG A 6 49.55 -33.72 -9.90
CA ARG A 6 48.46 -32.75 -10.08
C ARG A 6 47.36 -33.05 -9.04
N LYS A 7 47.08 -32.10 -8.15
CA LYS A 7 45.90 -32.15 -7.27
C LYS A 7 44.71 -31.53 -8.01
N THR A 8 43.77 -32.36 -8.41
CA THR A 8 42.43 -31.94 -8.85
C THR A 8 41.59 -31.71 -7.61
N SER A 9 41.36 -30.46 -7.23
CA SER A 9 40.36 -30.12 -6.19
C SER A 9 38.97 -30.04 -6.83
N LEU A 10 38.09 -30.95 -6.43
CA LEU A 10 36.65 -30.89 -6.70
C LEU A 10 36.04 -29.69 -5.94
N LEU A 11 35.40 -28.78 -6.66
CA LEU A 11 34.52 -27.76 -6.09
C LEU A 11 33.13 -28.39 -5.85
N PHE A 12 32.70 -28.42 -4.58
CA PHE A 12 31.35 -28.81 -4.19
C PHE A 12 30.42 -27.60 -4.37
N GLY A 13 29.64 -27.58 -5.45
CA GLY A 13 28.68 -26.51 -5.73
C GLY A 13 27.47 -26.59 -4.81
N LEU A 14 27.33 -25.61 -3.93
CA LEU A 14 26.14 -25.46 -3.08
C LEU A 14 25.03 -24.81 -3.93
N LEU A 15 24.07 -25.60 -4.40
CA LEU A 15 22.86 -25.10 -5.04
C LEU A 15 21.94 -24.50 -3.97
N PHE A 16 22.04 -23.19 -3.72
CA PHE A 16 20.96 -22.46 -3.06
C PHE A 16 19.80 -22.34 -4.06
N SER A 17 18.81 -23.22 -3.93
CA SER A 17 17.51 -23.00 -4.55
C SER A 17 16.83 -21.86 -3.79
N ALA A 18 16.96 -20.63 -4.26
CA ALA A 18 16.16 -19.52 -3.74
C ALA A 18 14.71 -19.77 -4.16
N SER A 19 13.88 -20.25 -3.24
CA SER A 19 12.44 -20.28 -3.45
C SER A 19 11.95 -18.85 -3.67
N ILE A 20 11.46 -18.56 -4.87
CA ILE A 20 10.86 -17.28 -5.23
C ILE A 20 9.42 -17.29 -4.70
N PHE A 21 9.24 -17.09 -3.40
CA PHE A 21 7.89 -16.79 -2.88
C PHE A 21 7.52 -15.37 -3.32
N ALA A 22 6.29 -15.19 -3.83
CA ALA A 22 5.78 -13.87 -4.15
C ALA A 22 5.70 -13.03 -2.85
N ALA A 23 6.06 -11.75 -2.93
CA ALA A 23 6.06 -10.89 -1.74
C ALA A 23 4.62 -10.47 -1.36
N PRO A 24 4.33 -10.23 -0.06
CA PRO A 24 3.06 -9.68 0.39
C PRO A 24 2.70 -8.39 -0.38
N HIS A 25 1.51 -8.36 -0.97
CA HIS A 25 1.04 -7.20 -1.74
C HIS A 25 -0.49 -7.07 -1.74
N PHE A 26 -0.94 -5.87 -2.10
CA PHE A 26 -2.35 -5.59 -2.38
C PHE A 26 -2.62 -5.69 -3.88
N THR A 27 -3.77 -6.25 -4.25
CA THR A 27 -4.28 -6.28 -5.63
C THR A 27 -5.51 -5.39 -5.76
N ASP A 28 -5.84 -4.98 -6.98
CA ASP A 28 -7.11 -4.31 -7.30
C ASP A 28 -7.44 -3.14 -6.35
N ILE A 29 -6.45 -2.27 -6.11
CA ILE A 29 -6.59 -1.15 -5.19
C ILE A 29 -7.52 -0.11 -5.81
N VAL A 30 -8.69 0.07 -5.20
CA VAL A 30 -9.71 1.00 -5.66
C VAL A 30 -9.97 2.05 -4.58
N VAL A 31 -9.99 3.31 -4.99
CA VAL A 31 -10.39 4.44 -4.15
C VAL A 31 -11.79 4.88 -4.59
N SER A 32 -12.70 5.05 -3.64
CA SER A 32 -14.13 5.27 -3.92
C SER A 32 -14.80 6.14 -2.85
N ASP A 33 -15.97 6.70 -3.15
CA ASP A 33 -16.81 7.46 -2.21
C ASP A 33 -17.76 6.54 -1.42
N SER A 34 -17.76 5.25 -1.74
CA SER A 34 -18.51 4.21 -1.04
C SER A 34 -17.62 3.01 -0.73
N LYS A 35 -18.04 2.17 0.22
CA LYS A 35 -17.20 1.12 0.80
C LYS A 35 -16.65 0.12 -0.24
N ASP A 36 -17.49 -0.24 -1.21
CA ASP A 36 -17.24 -1.25 -2.23
C ASP A 36 -17.65 -0.74 -3.63
N GLY A 37 -17.57 0.58 -3.85
CA GLY A 37 -18.00 1.22 -5.09
C GLY A 37 -16.94 1.21 -6.19
N ASP A 38 -17.31 1.80 -7.33
CA ASP A 38 -16.40 1.94 -8.45
C ASP A 38 -15.26 2.94 -8.14
N ALA A 39 -14.20 2.86 -8.94
CA ALA A 39 -13.05 3.75 -8.82
C ALA A 39 -13.44 5.21 -9.10
N VAL A 40 -13.02 6.09 -8.20
CA VAL A 40 -13.17 7.54 -8.31
C VAL A 40 -11.80 8.18 -8.20
N GLU A 41 -11.42 8.93 -9.24
CA GLU A 41 -10.13 9.63 -9.31
C GLU A 41 -10.19 11.04 -8.72
N THR A 42 -11.37 11.66 -8.76
CA THR A 42 -11.60 13.03 -8.30
C THR A 42 -12.84 13.11 -7.42
N PHE A 43 -12.69 13.72 -6.24
CA PHE A 43 -13.77 13.92 -5.28
C PHE A 43 -14.07 15.39 -5.06
N ALA A 44 -15.31 15.66 -4.61
CA ALA A 44 -15.74 16.97 -4.17
C ALA A 44 -15.14 17.33 -2.80
N PRO A 45 -15.00 18.63 -2.45
CA PRO A 45 -14.55 19.04 -1.12
C PRO A 45 -15.55 18.63 -0.02
N SER A 46 -16.80 18.38 -0.44
CA SER A 46 -17.93 17.98 0.39
C SER A 46 -18.07 16.45 0.56
N THR A 47 -17.31 15.64 -0.17
CA THR A 47 -17.38 14.16 -0.08
C THR A 47 -17.23 13.71 1.37
N THR A 48 -18.24 13.00 1.90
CA THR A 48 -18.37 12.74 3.33
C THR A 48 -17.32 11.77 3.87
N LYS A 49 -16.91 10.83 3.03
CA LYS A 49 -15.92 9.80 3.37
C LYS A 49 -15.29 9.27 2.08
N ILE A 50 -14.00 8.99 2.14
CA ILE A 50 -13.26 8.33 1.07
C ILE A 50 -12.83 6.97 1.57
N PHE A 51 -13.01 5.95 0.75
CA PHE A 51 -12.64 4.57 1.01
C PHE A 51 -11.51 4.15 0.09
N VAL A 52 -10.70 3.21 0.57
CA VAL A 52 -9.85 2.39 -0.26
C VAL A 52 -10.16 0.93 0.06
N HIS A 53 -10.49 0.14 -0.96
CA HIS A 53 -10.63 -1.30 -0.84
C HIS A 53 -9.67 -1.99 -1.81
N ALA A 54 -9.10 -3.11 -1.36
CA ALA A 54 -8.11 -3.85 -2.12
C ALA A 54 -8.19 -5.35 -1.80
N GLY A 55 -7.84 -6.17 -2.78
CA GLY A 55 -7.52 -7.57 -2.57
C GLY A 55 -6.17 -7.74 -1.87
N MET A 56 -5.98 -8.90 -1.23
CA MET A 56 -4.78 -9.26 -0.50
C MET A 56 -4.18 -10.54 -1.06
N ALA A 57 -2.88 -10.53 -1.34
CA ALA A 57 -2.13 -11.69 -1.80
C ALA A 57 -0.83 -11.84 -1.01
N GLU A 58 -0.53 -13.06 -0.59
CA GLU A 58 0.65 -13.40 0.22
C GLU A 58 0.72 -12.63 1.57
N ILE A 59 -0.41 -12.17 2.10
CA ILE A 59 -0.52 -11.53 3.42
C ILE A 59 -0.98 -12.59 4.43
N GLU A 60 -0.09 -12.97 5.34
CA GLU A 60 -0.35 -14.02 6.32
C GLU A 60 -1.27 -13.55 7.45
N LYS A 61 -1.97 -14.50 8.08
CA LYS A 61 -2.73 -14.25 9.30
C LYS A 61 -1.84 -13.63 10.38
N GLY A 62 -2.34 -12.58 11.03
CA GLY A 62 -1.62 -11.85 12.07
C GLY A 62 -0.73 -10.73 11.55
N ALA A 63 -0.50 -10.64 10.23
CA ALA A 63 0.20 -9.50 9.64
C ALA A 63 -0.58 -8.21 9.92
N LYS A 64 0.17 -7.14 10.22
CA LYS A 64 -0.39 -5.83 10.47
C LYS A 64 -0.45 -5.05 9.17
N MET A 65 -1.65 -4.67 8.77
CA MET A 65 -1.88 -3.78 7.64
C MET A 65 -2.17 -2.37 8.12
N THR A 66 -1.63 -1.36 7.43
CA THR A 66 -1.92 0.04 7.73
C THR A 66 -2.28 0.78 6.45
N GLY A 67 -3.41 1.48 6.46
CA GLY A 67 -3.79 2.46 5.45
C GLY A 67 -3.52 3.87 5.95
N ALA A 68 -2.53 4.54 5.36
CA ALA A 68 -2.14 5.91 5.70
C ALA A 68 -2.53 6.88 4.59
N TRP A 69 -3.20 7.97 4.97
CA TRP A 69 -3.67 8.99 4.05
C TRP A 69 -2.74 10.19 4.05
N ILE A 70 -2.33 10.64 2.87
CA ILE A 70 -1.32 11.69 2.70
C ILE A 70 -1.88 12.80 1.80
N ALA A 71 -1.84 14.03 2.31
CA ALA A 71 -1.98 15.24 1.54
C ALA A 71 -0.64 15.50 0.80
N VAL A 72 -0.62 15.29 -0.51
CA VAL A 72 0.62 15.42 -1.32
C VAL A 72 0.92 16.90 -1.56
N ASP A 73 -0.06 17.61 -2.07
CA ASP A 73 -0.03 19.06 -2.31
C ASP A 73 -1.45 19.61 -2.22
N THR A 74 -1.69 20.49 -1.25
CA THR A 74 -2.98 21.16 -1.03
C THR A 74 -2.85 22.68 -1.14
N HIS A 75 -1.87 23.13 -1.92
CA HIS A 75 -1.66 24.55 -2.25
C HIS A 75 -1.60 25.48 -1.03
N GLY A 76 -0.98 24.99 0.06
CA GLY A 76 -0.77 25.74 1.30
C GLY A 76 -1.72 25.41 2.46
N ALA A 77 -2.76 24.60 2.25
CA ALA A 77 -3.64 24.19 3.36
C ALA A 77 -2.97 23.22 4.36
N ALA A 78 -1.99 22.44 3.92
CA ALA A 78 -1.14 21.57 4.73
C ALA A 78 0.30 21.57 4.15
N PRO A 79 1.32 21.21 4.95
CA PRO A 79 2.66 20.97 4.42
C PRO A 79 2.66 19.90 3.31
N PRO A 80 3.55 19.97 2.31
CA PRO A 80 3.68 18.92 1.29
C PRO A 80 3.96 17.55 1.92
N ASN A 81 3.34 16.50 1.39
CA ASN A 81 3.42 15.12 1.91
C ASN A 81 3.01 14.98 3.39
N TYR A 82 2.06 15.78 3.85
CA TYR A 82 1.54 15.71 5.21
C TYR A 82 0.69 14.45 5.42
N LYS A 83 1.03 13.64 6.43
CA LYS A 83 0.21 12.50 6.85
C LYS A 83 -1.02 13.03 7.60
N ILE A 84 -2.21 12.78 7.03
CA ILE A 84 -3.48 13.22 7.59
C ILE A 84 -3.88 12.33 8.75
N ASP A 85 -3.99 11.03 8.48
CA ASP A 85 -4.36 10.01 9.46
C ASP A 85 -3.95 8.61 8.96
N SER A 86 -4.02 7.62 9.84
CA SER A 86 -3.78 6.22 9.50
C SER A 86 -4.59 5.28 10.38
N ALA A 87 -5.07 4.18 9.83
CA ALA A 87 -5.74 3.12 10.56
C ALA A 87 -5.06 1.76 10.31
N ASP A 88 -5.16 0.89 11.31
CA ASP A 88 -4.57 -0.44 11.30
C ASP A 88 -5.65 -1.52 11.19
N LEU A 89 -5.33 -2.60 10.48
CA LEU A 89 -6.09 -3.85 10.44
C LEU A 89 -5.13 -5.02 10.68
N THR A 90 -5.61 -6.07 11.34
CA THR A 90 -4.86 -7.32 11.48
C THR A 90 -5.50 -8.37 10.58
N ALA A 91 -4.71 -9.03 9.74
CA ALA A 91 -5.21 -10.08 8.87
C ALA A 91 -5.75 -11.26 9.69
N ASP A 92 -7.02 -11.65 9.48
CA ASP A 92 -7.66 -12.75 10.21
C ASP A 92 -7.37 -14.13 9.60
N GLY A 93 -6.93 -14.16 8.34
CA GLY A 93 -6.65 -15.36 7.55
C GLY A 93 -7.89 -15.98 6.88
N VAL A 94 -9.04 -15.31 6.94
CA VAL A 94 -10.32 -15.76 6.36
C VAL A 94 -10.77 -14.82 5.25
N VAL A 95 -10.72 -13.51 5.49
CA VAL A 95 -11.06 -12.49 4.50
C VAL A 95 -9.80 -12.07 3.74
N ASN A 96 -9.86 -12.07 2.41
CA ASN A 96 -8.74 -11.72 1.53
C ASN A 96 -8.85 -10.30 0.94
N THR A 97 -9.62 -9.43 1.58
CA THR A 97 -9.73 -8.02 1.23
C THR A 97 -9.43 -7.14 2.44
N ALA A 98 -8.94 -5.93 2.18
CA ALA A 98 -8.75 -4.90 3.17
C ALA A 98 -9.54 -3.65 2.77
N THR A 99 -10.17 -2.99 3.73
CA THR A 99 -10.82 -1.69 3.52
C THR A 99 -10.34 -0.68 4.56
N PHE A 100 -9.87 0.48 4.13
CA PHE A 100 -9.63 1.63 5.00
C PHE A 100 -10.51 2.79 4.56
N SER A 101 -10.73 3.75 5.44
CA SER A 101 -11.49 4.95 5.10
C SER A 101 -10.99 6.16 5.85
N LEU A 102 -11.24 7.35 5.29
CA LEU A 102 -11.00 8.62 5.94
C LEU A 102 -12.25 9.49 5.81
N SER A 103 -12.75 9.96 6.96
CA SER A 103 -13.88 10.87 7.00
C SER A 103 -13.47 12.29 6.64
N LYS A 104 -14.38 13.04 6.03
CA LYS A 104 -14.19 14.45 5.68
C LYS A 104 -13.72 15.27 6.89
N PRO A 105 -12.70 16.13 6.76
CA PRO A 105 -12.37 17.12 7.77
C PRO A 105 -13.53 18.08 8.03
N ASN A 106 -13.52 18.77 9.18
CA ASN A 106 -14.57 19.71 9.57
C ASN A 106 -14.84 20.77 8.48
N ASN A 107 -13.77 21.36 7.94
CA ASN A 107 -13.85 22.40 6.90
C ASN A 107 -13.91 21.85 5.47
N GLY A 108 -14.21 20.57 5.29
CA GLY A 108 -14.14 19.92 3.98
C GLY A 108 -12.72 19.48 3.62
N TRP A 109 -12.59 18.80 2.48
CA TRP A 109 -11.29 18.45 1.93
C TRP A 109 -10.65 19.66 1.26
N PRO A 110 -9.40 20.03 1.60
CA PRO A 110 -8.68 21.00 0.79
C PRO A 110 -8.54 20.52 -0.66
N VAL A 111 -8.75 21.42 -1.63
CA VAL A 111 -8.44 21.12 -3.05
C VAL A 111 -6.96 20.77 -3.18
N GLY A 112 -6.65 19.73 -3.94
CA GLY A 112 -5.29 19.27 -4.10
C GLY A 112 -5.13 17.81 -4.48
N LYS A 113 -3.88 17.34 -4.39
CA LYS A 113 -3.46 15.99 -4.71
C LYS A 113 -3.25 15.19 -3.44
N TYR A 114 -3.73 13.95 -3.45
CA TYR A 114 -3.70 13.05 -2.31
C TYR A 114 -3.24 11.66 -2.73
N ARG A 115 -2.83 10.87 -1.74
CA ARG A 115 -2.63 9.44 -1.91
C ARG A 115 -2.97 8.69 -0.64
N VAL A 116 -3.33 7.42 -0.80
CA VAL A 116 -3.27 6.42 0.27
C VAL A 116 -2.07 5.52 0.06
N GLU A 117 -1.33 5.26 1.14
CA GLU A 117 -0.27 4.26 1.21
C GLU A 117 -0.77 3.07 2.02
N LEU A 118 -0.69 1.89 1.42
CA LEU A 118 -1.03 0.62 2.05
C LEU A 118 0.26 -0.11 2.39
N SER A 119 0.38 -0.52 3.65
CA SER A 119 1.56 -1.21 4.15
C SER A 119 1.22 -2.52 4.84
N VAL A 120 2.18 -3.43 4.83
CA VAL A 120 2.17 -4.70 5.57
C VAL A 120 3.42 -4.70 6.45
N ASP A 121 3.25 -4.89 7.75
CA ASP A 121 4.29 -4.90 8.77
C ASP A 121 5.27 -3.71 8.67
N GLY A 122 4.68 -2.52 8.41
CA GLY A 122 5.42 -1.27 8.32
C GLY A 122 6.09 -1.00 6.96
N LYS A 123 6.02 -1.93 6.01
CA LYS A 123 6.54 -1.72 4.64
C LYS A 123 5.41 -1.34 3.71
N VAL A 124 5.52 -0.18 3.05
CA VAL A 124 4.56 0.22 2.01
C VAL A 124 4.70 -0.68 0.79
N VAL A 125 3.61 -1.35 0.43
CA VAL A 125 3.52 -2.33 -0.68
C VAL A 125 2.38 -2.02 -1.65
N GLY A 126 1.59 -0.98 -1.39
CA GLY A 126 0.57 -0.47 -2.31
C GLY A 126 0.38 1.03 -2.18
N LYS A 127 -0.01 1.69 -3.28
CA LYS A 127 -0.36 3.12 -3.30
C LYS A 127 -1.49 3.37 -4.29
N ALA A 128 -2.38 4.30 -3.97
CA ALA A 128 -3.34 4.85 -4.92
C ALA A 128 -3.42 6.37 -4.76
N SER A 129 -3.52 7.08 -5.88
CA SER A 129 -3.59 8.55 -5.90
C SER A 129 -5.01 8.99 -6.25
N PHE A 130 -5.41 10.14 -5.72
CA PHE A 130 -6.69 10.78 -6.04
C PHE A 130 -6.57 12.30 -5.90
N ALA A 131 -7.54 13.02 -6.44
CA ALA A 131 -7.63 14.48 -6.36
C ALA A 131 -8.89 14.92 -5.61
N ILE A 132 -8.80 16.10 -5.01
CA ILE A 132 -9.95 16.87 -4.58
C ILE A 132 -10.01 18.09 -5.48
N GLU A 133 -11.12 18.30 -6.17
CA GLU A 133 -11.36 19.46 -7.02
C GLU A 133 -12.58 20.24 -6.52
N ALA A 134 -12.66 21.53 -6.84
CA ALA A 134 -13.83 22.32 -6.49
C ALA A 134 -15.06 21.84 -7.26
N ASP A 135 -16.22 21.84 -6.61
CA ASP A 135 -17.50 21.62 -7.29
C ASP A 135 -17.63 22.62 -8.44
N GLN A 136 -18.02 22.13 -9.63
CA GLN A 136 -18.29 22.98 -10.80
C GLN A 136 -19.56 23.80 -10.61
#